data_AF-A0A1W5PW44-F1
#
_entry.id   AF-A0A1W5PW44-F1
#
_cell.length_a   1.000
_cell.length_b   1.000
_cell.length_c   1.000
_cell.angle_alpha   90.00
_cell.angle_beta   90.00
_cell.angle_gamma   90.00
#
_symmetry.space_group_name_H-M   'P 1'
#
loop_
_entity.id
_entity.type
_entity.pdbx_description
1 polymer ?
#
loop_
_entity_poly.entity_id
_entity_poly.type
_entity_poly.pdbx_seq_one_letter_code
_entity_poly.pdbx_strand_id
1 'polypeptide(L)'
;MGAGGRMSVPPEGKKAKSVVERVPFTKPPFTLGEIKKAIPPHCFKRSIPRSFSYVLYDLVIASPFYYVATNYFHQLPYPLSYVAWPLYMICQGYILTGVWVVAHE
;
A
#
# COMPACT_ATOMS: atom_id res chain seq x y z
N MET A 1 9.25 9.08 -14.82
CA MET A 1 8.90 9.67 -16.13
C MET A 1 7.82 8.79 -16.75
N GLY A 2 6.78 9.35 -17.35
CA GLY A 2 5.71 8.59 -17.99
C GLY A 2 4.90 9.51 -18.90
N ALA A 3 5.27 9.52 -20.17
CA ALA A 3 4.62 10.32 -21.21
C ALA A 3 3.27 9.68 -21.56
N GLY A 4 2.19 10.17 -20.94
CA GLY A 4 0.83 9.74 -21.24
C GLY A 4 0.34 10.37 -22.54
N GLY A 5 0.25 9.56 -23.59
CA GLY A 5 -0.24 9.95 -24.92
C GLY A 5 -1.63 10.58 -24.89
N ARG A 6 -1.77 11.69 -25.62
CA ARG A 6 -3.04 12.37 -25.87
C ARG A 6 -3.80 11.63 -26.97
N MET A 7 -4.97 11.09 -26.65
CA MET A 7 -5.93 10.60 -27.64
C MET A 7 -7.29 11.23 -27.34
N SER A 8 -7.67 12.25 -28.12
CA SER A 8 -8.98 12.88 -28.09
C SER A 8 -9.92 12.13 -29.03
N VAL A 9 -11.01 11.58 -28.50
CA VAL A 9 -12.07 10.91 -29.28
C VAL A 9 -13.25 11.88 -29.46
N PRO A 10 -13.94 11.91 -30.63
CA PRO A 10 -15.07 12.81 -30.88
C PRO A 10 -16.32 12.44 -30.05
N PRO A 11 -17.28 13.36 -29.84
CA PRO A 11 -18.43 13.10 -28.99
C PRO A 11 -19.51 12.31 -29.75
N GLU A 12 -19.95 11.18 -29.20
CA GLU A 12 -21.07 10.40 -29.72
C GLU A 12 -22.39 10.68 -28.99
N GLY A 13 -23.48 10.54 -29.74
CA GLY A 13 -24.81 11.06 -29.47
C GLY A 13 -25.55 10.48 -28.26
N LYS A 14 -26.47 11.29 -27.75
CA LYS A 14 -27.36 11.06 -26.60
C LYS A 14 -28.21 9.78 -26.75
N LYS A 15 -28.20 8.88 -25.76
CA LYS A 15 -29.25 7.85 -25.56
C LYS A 15 -29.68 7.69 -24.09
N ALA A 16 -30.92 7.20 -23.97
CA ALA A 16 -31.88 7.28 -22.87
C ALA A 16 -31.45 6.66 -21.52
N LYS A 17 -31.99 7.23 -20.43
CA LYS A 17 -31.74 6.89 -19.02
C LYS A 17 -32.36 5.53 -18.62
N SER A 18 -31.53 4.63 -18.07
CA SER A 18 -31.95 3.38 -17.41
C SER A 18 -31.75 3.47 -15.88
N VAL A 19 -32.61 2.78 -15.13
CA VAL A 19 -32.94 2.96 -13.69
C VAL A 19 -31.90 2.40 -12.70
N VAL A 20 -30.66 2.14 -13.14
CA VAL A 20 -29.52 1.92 -12.23
C VAL A 20 -28.35 2.71 -12.79
N GLU A 21 -28.18 3.94 -12.30
CA GLU A 21 -27.01 4.74 -12.62
C GLU A 21 -25.80 4.07 -11.96
N ARG A 22 -25.20 3.11 -12.67
CA ARG A 22 -23.86 2.62 -12.34
C ARG A 22 -22.91 3.83 -12.37
N VAL A 23 -21.91 3.79 -11.49
CA VAL A 23 -20.83 4.79 -11.44
C VAL A 23 -20.44 5.26 -12.84
N PRO A 24 -20.29 6.58 -13.06
CA PRO A 24 -20.07 7.12 -14.40
C PRO A 24 -18.90 6.39 -15.07
N PHE A 25 -19.22 5.66 -16.15
CA PHE A 25 -18.27 4.87 -16.95
C PHE A 25 -17.61 5.72 -18.04
N THR A 26 -18.09 6.95 -18.22
CA THR A 26 -17.54 7.93 -19.15
C THR A 26 -16.23 8.49 -18.62
N LYS A 27 -15.26 8.69 -19.51
CA LYS A 27 -14.00 9.32 -19.13
C LYS A 27 -14.31 10.71 -18.56
N PRO A 28 -13.72 11.08 -17.42
CA PRO A 28 -13.90 12.41 -16.85
C PRO A 28 -13.45 13.48 -17.87
N PRO A 29 -14.05 14.68 -17.85
CA PRO A 29 -13.74 15.76 -18.79
C PRO A 29 -12.37 16.42 -18.55
N PHE A 30 -11.54 15.84 -17.67
CA PHE A 30 -10.22 16.34 -17.31
C PHE A 30 -9.17 15.25 -17.54
N THR A 31 -7.98 15.71 -17.93
CA THR A 31 -6.81 14.86 -18.15
C THR A 31 -6.03 14.66 -16.84
N LEU A 32 -5.30 13.54 -16.70
CA LEU A 32 -4.41 13.31 -15.56
C LEU A 32 -3.37 14.44 -15.37
N GLY A 33 -2.99 15.12 -16.46
CA GLY A 33 -2.07 16.25 -16.43
C GLY A 33 -2.69 17.51 -15.80
N GLU A 34 -3.97 17.76 -16.03
CA GLU A 34 -4.69 18.90 -15.41
C GLU A 34 -4.87 18.68 -13.91
N ILE A 35 -5.18 17.45 -13.49
CA ILE A 35 -5.24 17.09 -12.06
C ILE A 35 -3.87 17.30 -11.40
N LYS A 36 -2.78 16.82 -12.01
CA LYS A 36 -1.43 17.00 -11.47
C LYS A 36 -1.01 18.47 -11.40
N LYS A 37 -1.46 19.32 -12.33
CA LYS A 37 -1.22 20.77 -12.29
C LYS A 37 -2.00 21.49 -11.20
N ALA A 38 -3.17 20.98 -10.83
CA ALA A 38 -3.97 21.53 -9.73
C ALA A 38 -3.36 21.23 -8.35
N ILE A 39 -2.55 20.17 -8.23
CA ILE A 39 -1.85 19.79 -7.00
C ILE A 39 -0.56 20.62 -6.86
N PRO A 40 -0.28 21.22 -5.68
CA PRO A 40 0.95 21.97 -5.46
C PRO A 40 2.22 21.14 -5.73
N PRO A 41 3.27 21.73 -6.33
CA PRO A 41 4.47 21.00 -6.74
C PRO A 41 5.25 20.40 -5.56
N HIS A 42 5.10 20.95 -4.35
CA HIS A 42 5.75 20.42 -3.15
C HIS A 42 5.17 19.06 -2.71
N CYS A 43 3.94 18.71 -3.10
CA CYS A 43 3.33 17.41 -2.82
C CYS A 43 4.02 16.27 -3.60
N PHE A 44 4.69 16.58 -4.71
CA PHE A 44 5.41 15.60 -5.53
C PHE A 44 6.88 15.43 -5.12
N LYS A 45 7.34 16.11 -4.06
CA LYS A 45 8.69 15.94 -3.53
C LYS A 45 8.78 14.65 -2.71
N ARG A 46 9.09 13.54 -3.37
CA ARG A 46 9.36 12.26 -2.70
C ARG A 46 10.70 12.34 -1.98
N SER A 47 10.69 12.17 -0.66
CA SER A 47 11.91 12.05 0.14
C SER A 47 12.27 10.58 0.32
N ILE A 48 13.26 10.12 -0.45
CA ILE A 48 13.84 8.76 -0.31
C ILE A 48 14.32 8.46 1.12
N PRO A 49 15.08 9.33 1.82
CA PRO A 49 15.56 9.00 3.16
C PRO A 49 14.41 8.84 4.17
N ARG A 50 13.36 9.66 4.05
CA ARG A 50 12.17 9.52 4.88
C ARG A 50 11.44 8.21 4.58
N SER A 51 11.26 7.87 3.31
CA SER A 51 10.65 6.60 2.89
C SER A 51 11.43 5.39 3.43
N PHE A 52 12.76 5.41 3.33
CA PHE A 52 13.62 4.32 3.80
C PHE A 52 13.68 4.24 5.32
N SER A 53 13.54 5.37 6.03
CA SER A 53 13.48 5.38 7.49
C SER A 53 12.32 4.52 8.02
N TYR A 54 11.15 4.54 7.36
CA TYR A 54 10.01 3.70 7.76
C TYR A 54 10.31 2.20 7.60
N VAL A 55 11.01 1.80 6.54
CA VAL A 55 11.47 0.41 6.37
C VAL A 55 12.43 0.01 7.49
N LEU A 56 13.38 0.90 7.85
CA LEU A 56 14.27 0.66 8.98
C LEU A 56 13.50 0.54 10.31
N TYR A 57 12.49 1.38 10.54
CA TYR A 57 11.62 1.27 11.72
C TYR A 57 10.92 -0.09 11.76
N ASP A 58 10.36 -0.56 10.65
CA ASP A 58 9.71 -1.87 10.58
C ASP A 58 10.69 -3.00 10.93
N LEU A 59 11.93 -2.95 10.43
CA LEU A 59 12.97 -3.94 10.74
C LEU A 59 13.43 -3.88 12.20
N VAL A 60 13.56 -2.68 12.77
CA VAL A 60 13.91 -2.49 14.18
C VAL A 60 12.81 -3.03 15.09
N ILE A 61 11.55 -2.87 14.72
CA ILE A 61 10.41 -3.43 15.48
C ILE A 61 10.36 -4.95 15.28
N ALA A 62 10.56 -5.47 14.07
CA ALA A 62 10.52 -6.90 13.77
C ALA A 62 11.63 -7.71 14.48
N SER A 63 12.80 -7.09 14.71
CA SER A 63 13.98 -7.71 15.32
C SER A 63 13.76 -8.25 16.75
N PRO A 64 13.23 -7.48 17.73
CA PRO A 64 12.95 -7.99 19.06
C PRO A 64 11.87 -9.07 19.08
N PHE A 65 10.83 -8.98 18.24
CA PHE A 65 9.83 -10.06 18.12
C PHE A 65 10.49 -11.38 17.67
N TYR A 66 11.35 -11.31 16.65
CA TYR A 66 12.13 -12.47 16.19
C TYR A 66 13.07 -13.01 17.26
N TYR A 67 13.76 -12.13 17.99
CA TYR A 67 14.65 -12.51 19.08
C TYR A 67 13.90 -13.21 20.21
N VAL A 68 12.75 -12.65 20.62
CA VAL A 68 11.91 -13.23 21.68
C VAL A 68 11.39 -14.60 21.27
N ALA A 69 10.84 -14.70 20.04
CA ALA A 69 10.32 -15.96 19.52
C ALA A 69 11.39 -17.06 19.50
N THR A 70 12.60 -16.75 19.04
CA THR A 70 13.66 -17.76 18.85
C THR A 70 14.32 -18.19 20.16
N ASN A 71 14.48 -17.27 21.13
CA ASN A 71 15.22 -17.57 22.37
C ASN A 71 14.33 -18.06 23.52
N TYR A 72 13.07 -17.62 23.58
CA TYR A 72 12.22 -17.85 24.75
C TYR A 72 11.04 -18.79 24.49
N PHE A 73 10.57 -18.99 23.25
CA PHE A 73 9.41 -19.86 23.00
C PHE A 73 9.66 -21.32 23.38
N HIS A 74 10.92 -21.77 23.32
CA HIS A 74 11.31 -23.11 23.75
C HIS A 74 11.36 -23.29 25.27
N GLN A 75 11.47 -22.19 26.03
CA GLN A 75 11.49 -22.22 27.50
C GLN A 75 10.09 -22.16 28.12
N LEU A 76 9.07 -21.83 27.31
CA LEU A 76 7.68 -21.76 27.76
C LEU A 76 7.11 -23.16 28.00
N PRO A 77 6.43 -23.39 29.15
CA PRO A 77 5.79 -24.67 29.42
C PRO A 77 4.65 -24.94 28.44
N TYR A 78 4.41 -26.22 28.15
CA TYR A 78 3.22 -26.63 27.41
C TYR A 78 1.95 -26.23 28.20
N PRO A 79 0.90 -25.65 27.57
CA PRO A 79 0.67 -25.45 26.14
C PRO A 79 1.01 -24.04 25.61
N LEU A 80 1.58 -23.16 26.44
CA LEU A 80 1.81 -21.75 26.08
C LEU A 80 2.74 -21.59 24.89
N SER A 81 3.77 -22.44 24.78
CA SER A 81 4.67 -22.46 23.62
C SER A 81 3.92 -22.69 22.30
N TYR A 82 2.91 -23.56 22.30
CA TYR A 82 2.12 -23.87 21.10
C TYR A 82 1.24 -22.69 20.65
N VAL A 83 0.71 -21.92 21.61
CA VAL A 83 -0.12 -20.72 21.33
C VAL A 83 0.75 -19.50 20.97
N ALA A 84 1.97 -19.43 21.49
CA ALA A 84 2.89 -18.32 21.23
C ALA A 84 3.30 -18.24 19.74
N TRP A 85 3.44 -19.38 19.06
CA TRP A 85 3.79 -19.44 17.63
C TRP A 85 2.77 -18.74 16.70
N PRO A 86 1.48 -19.10 16.69
CA PRO A 86 0.50 -18.42 15.84
C PRO A 86 0.33 -16.95 16.22
N LEU A 87 0.43 -16.60 17.51
CA LEU A 87 0.39 -15.20 17.94
C LEU A 87 1.56 -14.40 17.36
N TYR A 88 2.78 -14.95 17.43
CA TYR A 88 3.96 -14.36 16.81
C TYR A 88 3.79 -14.23 15.28
N MET A 89 3.30 -15.26 14.59
CA MET A 89 3.05 -15.19 13.14
C MET A 89 2.12 -14.04 12.77
N ILE A 90 1.05 -13.84 13.54
CA ILE A 90 0.09 -12.76 13.33
C ILE A 90 0.78 -11.40 13.55
N CYS A 91 1.41 -11.19 14.70
CA CYS A 91 2.08 -9.93 15.02
C CYS A 91 3.20 -9.58 14.05
N GLN A 92 4.08 -10.55 13.75
CA GLN A 92 5.22 -10.37 12.84
C GLN A 92 4.74 -10.14 11.40
N GLY A 93 3.69 -10.84 10.98
CA GLY A 93 3.07 -10.66 9.66
C GLY A 93 2.56 -9.23 9.45
N TYR A 94 1.91 -8.64 10.44
CA TYR A 94 1.46 -7.24 10.36
C TYR A 94 2.62 -6.27 10.18
N ILE A 95 3.71 -6.45 10.93
CA ILE A 95 4.88 -5.57 10.86
C ILE A 95 5.60 -5.71 9.50
N LEU A 96 5.76 -6.94 9.00
CA LEU A 96 6.51 -7.20 7.77
C LEU A 96 5.68 -7.04 6.48
N THR A 97 4.37 -6.78 6.56
CA THR A 97 3.53 -6.57 5.38
C THR A 97 4.02 -5.39 4.54
N GLY A 98 4.45 -4.29 5.17
CA GLY A 98 5.00 -3.13 4.44
C GLY A 98 6.24 -3.47 3.63
N VAL A 99 7.17 -4.24 4.23
CA VAL A 99 8.38 -4.72 3.55
C VAL A 99 8.03 -5.68 2.42
N TRP A 100 7.04 -6.56 2.61
CA TRP A 100 6.57 -7.48 1.59
C TRP A 100 6.03 -6.75 0.36
N VAL A 101 5.19 -5.72 0.55
CA VAL A 101 4.67 -4.89 -0.55
C VAL A 101 5.82 -4.22 -1.30
N VAL A 102 6.76 -3.60 -0.59
CA VAL A 102 7.93 -2.93 -1.21
C VAL A 102 8.79 -3.90 -2.03
N ALA A 103 8.85 -5.18 -1.65
CA ALA A 103 9.60 -6.20 -2.39
C ALA A 103 8.86 -6.73 -3.64
N HIS A 104 7.53 -6.55 -3.73
CA HIS A 104 6.69 -7.07 -4.81
C HIS A 104 6.21 -5.99 -5.80
N GLU A 105 6.36 -4.72 -5.43
CA GLU A 105 6.10 -3.55 -6.28
C GLU A 105 7.37 -3.09 -7.02
#